data_AF-A0A3B8WLI5-F1
#
_entry.id   AF-A0A3B8WLI5-F1
#
_cell.length_a   1.000
_cell.length_b   1.000
_cell.length_c   1.000
_cell.angle_alpha   90.00
_cell.angle_beta   90.00
_cell.angle_gamma   90.00
#
_symmetry.space_group_name_H-M   'P 1'
#
loop_
_entity.id
_entity.type
_entity.pdbx_description
1 polymer ?
#
loop_
_entity_poly.entity_id
_entity_poly.type
_entity_poly.pdbx_seq_one_letter_code
_entity_poly.pdbx_strand_id
1 'polypeptide(L)'
;ELINEIARKLKVPQYTVPFAWHERLWAIKYIILLVLFGISLESMATAERMAEVEPFKTAITLHFDRTWPFVTYAVLLLVVNIFTRKVYCRYLCPLGAALALPTKLRVFDWLKRRKECGNPCRLCDKECEVQAIHPDGHINYMECHYCLDCQMTYFDDHKCPPLIVKRRGKRRGHNAPGHPEEIPVVQVN
;
A
#
# COMPACT_ATOMS: atom_id res chain seq x y z
N GLU A 1 -8.84 3.75 -7.14
CA GLU A 1 -8.82 2.59 -8.07
C GLU A 1 -8.98 2.97 -9.53
N LEU A 2 -10.13 3.54 -9.92
CA LEU A 2 -10.58 3.59 -11.32
C LEU A 2 -9.55 4.18 -12.31
N ILE A 3 -8.94 5.32 -11.97
CA ILE A 3 -7.92 5.97 -12.83
C ILE A 3 -6.70 5.06 -13.03
N ASN A 4 -6.29 4.34 -11.99
CA ASN A 4 -5.12 3.48 -12.07
C ASN A 4 -5.41 2.15 -12.77
N GLU A 5 -6.64 1.62 -12.65
CA GLU A 5 -7.09 0.49 -13.47
C GLU A 5 -7.13 0.85 -14.96
N ILE A 6 -7.65 2.03 -15.29
CA ILE A 6 -7.64 2.56 -16.65
C ILE A 6 -6.19 2.77 -17.13
N ALA A 7 -5.32 3.34 -16.29
CA ALA A 7 -3.91 3.55 -16.61
C ALA A 7 -3.17 2.23 -16.88
N ARG A 8 -3.42 1.18 -16.07
CA ARG A 8 -2.87 -0.16 -16.31
C ARG A 8 -3.41 -0.80 -17.59
N LYS A 9 -4.71 -0.63 -17.87
CA LYS A 9 -5.32 -1.06 -19.13
C LYS A 9 -4.72 -0.35 -20.35
N LEU A 10 -4.33 0.91 -20.18
CA LEU A 10 -3.61 1.73 -21.18
C LEU A 10 -2.09 1.52 -21.16
N LYS A 11 -1.57 0.55 -20.37
CA LYS A 11 -0.14 0.20 -20.26
C LYS A 11 0.77 1.38 -19.85
N VAL A 12 0.25 2.31 -19.05
CA VAL A 12 1.08 3.39 -18.49
C VAL A 12 2.10 2.79 -17.51
N PRO A 13 3.40 3.16 -17.59
CA PRO A 13 4.42 2.64 -16.69
C PRO A 13 4.07 2.98 -15.24
N GLN A 14 3.97 1.94 -14.40
CA GLN A 14 3.78 2.10 -12.95
C GLN A 14 5.16 2.19 -12.30
N TYR A 15 5.44 3.31 -11.64
CA TYR A 15 6.69 3.51 -10.93
C TYR A 15 6.56 3.01 -9.49
N THR A 16 7.44 2.10 -9.08
CA THR A 16 7.57 1.67 -7.68
C THR A 16 8.70 2.46 -7.02
N VAL A 17 8.39 3.10 -5.90
CA VAL A 17 9.38 3.88 -5.15
C VAL A 17 10.32 2.89 -4.45
N PRO A 18 11.65 3.10 -4.49
CA PRO A 18 12.58 2.28 -3.73
C PRO A 18 12.25 2.28 -2.23
N PHE A 19 12.34 1.12 -1.59
CA PHE A 19 11.85 0.92 -0.22
C PHE A 19 12.44 1.92 0.80
N ALA A 20 13.74 2.24 0.69
CA ALA A 20 14.41 3.18 1.59
C ALA A 20 13.86 4.62 1.52
N TRP A 21 13.33 5.04 0.37
CA TRP A 21 12.65 6.32 0.24
C TRP A 21 11.20 6.21 0.70
N HIS A 22 10.54 5.11 0.34
CA HIS A 22 9.17 4.83 0.73
C HIS A 22 8.97 4.91 2.26
N GLU A 23 9.83 4.25 3.03
CA GLU A 23 9.77 4.23 4.50
C GLU A 23 9.87 5.63 5.11
N ARG A 24 10.74 6.50 4.56
CA ARG A 24 10.90 7.88 5.02
C ARG A 24 9.69 8.75 4.67
N LEU A 25 9.11 8.54 3.49
CA LEU A 25 7.97 9.31 3.01
C LEU A 25 6.69 9.04 3.82
N TRP A 26 6.56 7.89 4.49
CA TRP A 26 5.45 7.65 5.43
C TRP A 26 5.40 8.67 6.58
N ALA A 27 6.54 9.20 7.01
CA ALA A 27 6.58 10.20 8.08
C ALA A 27 5.79 11.46 7.71
N ILE A 28 5.69 11.80 6.42
CA ILE A 28 5.01 13.01 5.94
C ILE A 28 3.55 13.06 6.40
N LYS A 29 2.78 11.97 6.23
CA LYS A 29 1.36 11.95 6.64
C LYS A 29 1.20 12.11 8.16
N TYR A 30 2.15 11.62 8.96
CA TYR A 30 2.12 11.79 10.42
C TYR A 30 2.50 13.22 10.82
N ILE A 31 3.45 13.85 10.14
CA ILE A 31 3.79 15.26 10.35
C ILE A 31 2.58 16.14 10.01
N ILE A 32 1.92 15.88 8.87
CA ILE A 32 0.69 16.60 8.49
C ILE A 32 -0.37 16.44 9.57
N LEU A 33 -0.61 15.21 10.06
CA LEU A 33 -1.56 14.97 11.14
C LEU A 33 -1.21 15.76 12.41
N LEU A 34 0.05 15.76 12.84
CA LEU A 34 0.49 16.48 14.04
C LEU A 34 0.32 18.00 13.91
N VAL A 35 0.64 18.56 12.75
CA VAL A 35 0.45 19.99 12.46
C VAL A 35 -1.04 20.34 12.49
N LEU A 36 -1.89 19.55 11.80
CA LEU A 36 -3.33 19.76 11.79
C LEU A 36 -3.93 19.63 13.20
N PHE A 37 -3.49 18.65 13.97
CA PHE A 37 -3.90 18.45 15.36
C PHE A 37 -3.47 19.64 16.22
N GLY A 38 -2.22 20.10 16.12
CA GLY A 38 -1.72 21.26 16.87
C GLY A 38 -2.53 22.54 16.59
N ILE A 39 -2.83 22.81 15.32
CA ILE A 39 -3.66 23.96 14.93
C ILE A 39 -5.11 23.81 15.45
N SER A 40 -5.64 22.59 15.45
CA SER A 40 -6.99 22.32 15.94
C SER A 40 -7.17 22.61 17.43
N LEU A 41 -6.08 22.57 18.22
CA LEU A 41 -6.11 22.86 19.65
C LEU A 41 -6.23 24.36 19.96
N GLU A 42 -5.82 25.25 19.06
CA GLU A 42 -5.89 26.71 19.27
C GLU A 42 -7.26 27.31 18.90
N SER A 43 -8.00 26.72 17.96
CA SER A 43 -9.41 27.07 17.74
C SER A 43 -10.20 26.00 16.98
N MET A 44 -11.33 25.57 17.56
CA MET A 44 -12.29 24.65 16.92
C MET A 44 -12.76 25.16 15.52
N ALA A 45 -12.74 26.48 15.31
CA ALA A 45 -13.15 27.13 14.06
C ALA A 45 -12.11 27.10 12.92
N THR A 46 -10.80 26.99 13.22
CA THR A 46 -9.76 26.82 12.16
C THR A 46 -9.53 25.36 11.81
N ALA A 47 -9.80 24.43 12.74
CA ALA A 47 -9.84 22.99 12.47
C ALA A 47 -10.83 22.63 11.35
N GLU A 48 -12.01 23.28 11.33
CA GLU A 48 -12.99 23.08 10.27
C GLU A 48 -12.54 23.60 8.90
N ARG A 49 -11.77 24.71 8.87
CA ARG A 49 -11.21 25.28 7.62
C ARG A 49 -9.99 24.51 7.11
N MET A 50 -9.19 23.88 7.96
CA MET A 50 -8.09 23.02 7.50
C MET A 50 -8.52 21.58 7.20
N ALA A 51 -9.67 21.13 7.71
CA ALA A 51 -10.34 19.91 7.23
C ALA A 51 -10.79 20.01 5.75
N GLU A 52 -10.65 21.17 5.12
CA GLU A 52 -10.82 21.40 3.67
C GLU A 52 -9.63 20.91 2.83
N VAL A 53 -8.52 20.49 3.48
CA VAL A 53 -7.41 19.78 2.82
C VAL A 53 -7.84 18.40 2.31
N GLU A 54 -8.97 17.87 2.80
CA GLU A 54 -9.52 16.61 2.31
C GLU A 54 -10.28 16.82 0.99
N PRO A 55 -9.84 16.21 -0.12
CA PRO A 55 -10.52 16.34 -1.42
C PRO A 55 -11.97 15.81 -1.40
N PHE A 56 -12.35 15.03 -0.38
CA PHE A 56 -13.69 14.47 -0.21
C PHE A 56 -14.74 15.49 0.26
N LYS A 57 -14.41 16.36 1.22
CA LYS A 57 -15.34 17.40 1.71
C LYS A 57 -15.52 18.51 0.67
N THR A 58 -14.47 18.86 -0.05
CA THR A 58 -14.49 19.88 -1.12
C THR A 58 -15.31 19.44 -2.33
N ALA A 59 -15.23 18.16 -2.72
CA ALA A 59 -15.97 17.64 -3.87
C ALA A 59 -17.47 17.41 -3.58
N ILE A 60 -17.81 16.92 -2.37
CA ILE A 60 -19.20 16.51 -2.03
C ILE A 60 -20.00 17.64 -1.37
N THR A 61 -19.40 18.43 -0.48
CA THR A 61 -20.14 19.42 0.30
C THR A 61 -20.24 20.79 -0.40
N LEU A 62 -19.39 21.06 -1.40
CA LEU A 62 -19.24 22.39 -2.03
C LEU A 62 -19.30 22.37 -3.57
N HIS A 63 -19.73 21.27 -4.19
CA HIS A 63 -19.97 21.18 -5.65
C HIS A 63 -18.84 21.76 -6.55
N PHE A 64 -17.57 21.59 -6.19
CA PHE A 64 -16.41 22.11 -6.94
C PHE A 64 -16.32 23.64 -7.05
N ASP A 65 -17.05 24.42 -6.25
CA ASP A 65 -17.02 25.88 -6.31
C ASP A 65 -15.95 26.47 -5.37
N ARG A 66 -14.68 26.16 -5.66
CA ARG A 66 -13.53 26.58 -4.84
C ARG A 66 -12.44 27.24 -5.68
N THR A 67 -11.70 28.16 -5.06
CA THR A 67 -10.56 28.89 -5.63
C THR A 67 -9.60 27.98 -6.40
N TRP A 68 -9.14 28.45 -7.55
CA TRP A 68 -8.22 27.77 -8.49
C TRP A 68 -7.11 26.91 -7.87
N PRO A 69 -6.44 27.32 -6.76
CA PRO A 69 -5.39 26.52 -6.12
C PRO A 69 -5.83 25.11 -5.69
N PHE A 70 -7.05 24.95 -5.17
CA PHE A 70 -7.53 23.63 -4.71
C PHE A 70 -7.82 22.68 -5.88
N VAL A 71 -8.36 23.22 -6.97
CA VAL A 71 -8.59 22.46 -8.20
C VAL A 71 -7.26 22.03 -8.81
N THR A 72 -6.27 22.92 -8.87
CA THR A 72 -4.93 22.57 -9.38
C THR A 72 -4.26 21.51 -8.51
N TYR A 73 -4.38 21.59 -7.18
CA TYR A 73 -3.88 20.58 -6.26
C TYR A 73 -4.54 19.22 -6.47
N ALA A 74 -5.87 19.19 -6.62
CA ALA A 74 -6.61 17.96 -6.89
C ALA A 74 -6.19 17.34 -8.23
N VAL A 75 -6.08 18.13 -9.30
CA VAL A 75 -5.63 17.66 -10.62
C VAL A 75 -4.21 17.12 -10.56
N LEU A 76 -3.28 17.82 -9.90
CA LEU A 76 -1.91 17.34 -9.72
C LEU A 76 -1.87 16.01 -8.98
N LEU A 77 -2.63 15.85 -7.90
CA LEU A 77 -2.73 14.57 -7.20
C LEU A 77 -3.30 13.46 -8.08
N LEU A 78 -4.31 13.75 -8.90
CA LEU A 78 -4.86 12.76 -9.84
C LEU A 78 -3.82 12.33 -10.88
N VAL A 79 -3.05 13.27 -11.42
CA VAL A 79 -1.95 12.99 -12.37
C VAL A 79 -0.88 12.12 -11.72
N VAL A 80 -0.46 12.43 -10.49
CA VAL A 80 0.54 11.60 -9.78
C VAL A 80 0.00 10.18 -9.53
N ASN A 81 -1.28 10.02 -9.21
CA ASN A 81 -1.91 8.72 -9.00
C ASN A 81 -2.00 7.84 -10.27
N ILE A 82 -1.83 8.42 -11.46
CA ILE A 82 -1.74 7.66 -12.72
C ILE A 82 -0.44 6.84 -12.76
N PHE A 83 0.69 7.43 -12.35
CA PHE A 83 2.01 6.80 -12.41
C PHE A 83 2.33 5.98 -11.16
N THR A 84 1.70 6.29 -10.04
CA THR A 84 2.02 5.70 -8.73
C THR A 84 0.74 5.42 -7.94
N ARG A 85 0.53 4.17 -7.52
CA ARG A 85 -0.75 3.76 -6.90
C ARG A 85 -0.97 4.38 -5.53
N LYS A 86 -2.15 4.91 -5.23
CA LYS A 86 -2.56 5.34 -3.88
C LYS A 86 -1.57 6.30 -3.18
N VAL A 87 -0.90 7.21 -3.92
CA VAL A 87 0.12 8.12 -3.34
C VAL A 87 -0.43 9.00 -2.25
N TYR A 88 -1.66 9.50 -2.45
CA TYR A 88 -2.33 10.32 -1.45
C TYR A 88 -2.44 9.58 -0.11
N CYS A 89 -2.96 8.35 -0.14
CA CYS A 89 -3.10 7.53 1.06
C CYS A 89 -1.74 7.13 1.68
N ARG A 90 -0.71 6.92 0.85
CA ARG A 90 0.62 6.53 1.31
C ARG A 90 1.37 7.65 2.04
N TYR A 91 1.30 8.89 1.57
CA TYR A 91 2.20 9.96 2.04
C TYR A 91 1.51 11.22 2.54
N LEU A 92 0.26 11.48 2.16
CA LEU A 92 -0.38 12.78 2.41
C LEU A 92 -1.62 12.70 3.29
N CYS A 93 -2.31 11.55 3.34
CA CYS A 93 -3.61 11.42 3.99
C CYS A 93 -3.51 11.46 5.53
N PRO A 94 -3.98 12.54 6.19
CA PRO A 94 -3.92 12.64 7.65
C PRO A 94 -4.92 11.70 8.33
N LEU A 95 -6.09 11.48 7.73
CA LEU A 95 -7.06 10.49 8.22
C LEU A 95 -6.48 9.08 8.24
N GLY A 96 -5.73 8.71 7.18
CA GLY A 96 -5.02 7.44 7.12
C GLY A 96 -3.96 7.31 8.22
N ALA A 97 -3.24 8.39 8.53
CA ALA A 97 -2.30 8.42 9.65
C ALA A 97 -3.03 8.26 11.00
N ALA A 98 -4.17 8.92 11.20
CA ALA A 98 -4.95 8.83 12.43
C ALA A 98 -5.51 7.42 12.66
N LEU A 99 -6.06 6.79 11.61
CA LEU A 99 -6.57 5.43 11.65
C LEU A 99 -5.46 4.37 11.83
N ALA A 100 -4.23 4.68 11.44
CA ALA A 100 -3.09 3.81 11.66
C ALA A 100 -2.67 3.75 13.15
N LEU A 101 -2.79 4.84 13.92
CA LEU A 101 -2.34 4.88 15.32
C LEU A 101 -2.83 3.71 16.21
N PRO A 102 -4.13 3.36 16.23
CA PRO A 102 -4.62 2.23 17.04
C PRO A 102 -4.09 0.87 16.58
N THR A 103 -3.65 0.73 15.31
CA THR A 103 -3.11 -0.54 14.82
C THR A 103 -1.78 -0.93 15.48
N LYS A 104 -1.11 0.00 16.16
CA LYS A 104 0.06 -0.29 17.02
C LYS A 104 -0.29 -1.16 18.22
N LEU A 105 -1.51 -1.00 18.75
CA LEU A 105 -1.98 -1.68 19.96
C LEU A 105 -2.62 -3.05 19.64
N ARG A 106 -2.32 -3.59 18.47
CA ARG A 106 -2.83 -4.87 18.00
C ARG A 106 -2.36 -6.01 18.91
N VAL A 107 -3.32 -6.81 19.35
CA VAL A 107 -3.10 -7.99 20.19
C VAL A 107 -2.94 -9.28 19.36
N PHE A 108 -3.51 -9.34 18.14
CA PHE A 108 -3.53 -10.56 17.33
C PHE A 108 -3.04 -10.37 15.88
N ASP A 109 -2.15 -11.27 15.47
CA ASP A 109 -1.53 -11.28 14.15
C ASP A 109 -2.30 -12.20 13.19
N TRP A 110 -3.36 -11.69 12.57
CA TRP A 110 -4.23 -12.50 11.70
C TRP A 110 -3.65 -12.78 10.29
N LEU A 111 -2.75 -11.92 9.79
CA LEU A 111 -2.14 -12.09 8.47
C LEU A 111 -1.05 -13.16 8.52
N LYS A 112 -1.29 -14.30 7.88
CA LYS A 112 -0.36 -15.43 7.86
C LYS A 112 0.78 -15.18 6.87
N ARG A 113 1.99 -15.59 7.25
CA ARG A 113 3.21 -15.56 6.44
C ARG A 113 3.93 -16.90 6.57
N ARG A 114 4.67 -17.29 5.53
CA ARG A 114 5.52 -18.49 5.57
C ARG A 114 6.96 -18.10 5.91
N LYS A 115 7.80 -19.06 6.26
CA LYS A 115 9.21 -18.80 6.60
C LYS A 115 10.03 -18.35 5.40
N GLU A 116 9.65 -18.79 4.21
CA GLU A 116 10.31 -18.47 2.94
C GLU A 116 9.94 -17.07 2.42
N CYS A 117 8.98 -16.40 3.07
CA CYS A 117 8.55 -15.06 2.71
C CYS A 117 9.60 -14.02 3.13
N GLY A 118 10.02 -13.16 2.19
CA GLY A 118 11.12 -12.19 2.36
C GLY A 118 12.45 -12.72 1.85
N ASN A 119 12.77 -13.98 2.16
CA ASN A 119 13.94 -14.68 1.64
C ASN A 119 13.64 -16.18 1.47
N PRO A 120 13.65 -16.74 0.23
CA PRO A 120 13.88 -16.09 -1.06
C PRO A 120 12.63 -15.43 -1.68
N CYS A 121 11.42 -15.67 -1.15
CA CYS A 121 10.17 -15.28 -1.81
C CYS A 121 9.81 -13.81 -1.57
N ARG A 122 9.91 -12.97 -2.60
CA ARG A 122 9.54 -11.54 -2.57
C ARG A 122 8.25 -11.20 -3.32
N LEU A 123 7.40 -12.19 -3.60
CA LEU A 123 6.19 -11.97 -4.41
C LEU A 123 5.23 -10.97 -3.76
N CYS A 124 4.85 -11.20 -2.50
CA CYS A 124 3.87 -10.34 -1.82
C CYS A 124 4.38 -8.91 -1.57
N ASP A 125 5.70 -8.73 -1.40
CA ASP A 125 6.34 -7.40 -1.34
C ASP A 125 6.10 -6.64 -2.65
N LYS A 126 6.38 -7.27 -3.79
CA LYS A 126 6.17 -6.67 -5.12
C LYS A 126 4.70 -6.43 -5.47
N GLU A 127 3.80 -7.30 -5.02
CA GLU A 127 2.35 -7.18 -5.28
C GLU A 127 1.65 -6.17 -4.35
N CYS A 128 2.26 -5.80 -3.23
CA CYS A 128 1.63 -4.90 -2.26
C CYS A 128 1.50 -3.49 -2.84
N GLU A 129 0.27 -3.09 -3.20
CA GLU A 129 0.00 -1.80 -3.84
C GLU A 129 0.40 -0.58 -3.01
N VAL A 130 0.36 -0.73 -1.67
CA VAL A 130 0.73 0.30 -0.71
C VAL A 130 2.15 0.13 -0.17
N GLN A 131 2.86 -0.91 -0.61
CA GLN A 131 4.24 -1.24 -0.20
C GLN A 131 4.43 -1.36 1.33
N ALA A 132 3.40 -1.85 2.03
CA ALA A 132 3.42 -2.06 3.48
C ALA A 132 4.20 -3.33 3.91
N ILE A 133 4.63 -4.17 2.97
CA ILE A 133 5.41 -5.37 3.26
C ILE A 133 6.88 -5.02 3.02
N HIS A 134 7.72 -5.24 4.02
CA HIS A 134 9.15 -4.99 3.87
C HIS A 134 9.84 -6.08 3.04
N PRO A 135 11.04 -5.81 2.46
CA PRO A 135 11.76 -6.77 1.61
C PRO A 135 12.19 -8.07 2.31
N ASP A 136 12.37 -8.04 3.63
CA ASP A 136 12.62 -9.16 4.54
C ASP A 136 11.33 -9.89 4.97
N GLY A 137 10.17 -9.36 4.58
CA GLY A 137 8.92 -10.06 4.56
C GLY A 137 8.00 -9.83 5.76
N HIS A 138 8.33 -8.96 6.71
CA HIS A 138 7.36 -8.52 7.70
C HIS A 138 6.35 -7.54 7.09
N ILE A 139 5.17 -7.49 7.70
CA ILE A 139 4.11 -6.56 7.32
C ILE A 139 4.13 -5.41 8.32
N ASN A 140 4.26 -4.18 7.83
CA ASN A 140 4.03 -3.00 8.65
C ASN A 140 2.52 -2.72 8.71
N TYR A 141 1.92 -3.00 9.85
CA TYR A 141 0.47 -2.88 10.05
C TYR A 141 -0.03 -1.44 10.11
N MET A 142 0.85 -0.48 10.42
CA MET A 142 0.54 0.95 10.40
C MET A 142 0.28 1.46 8.98
N GLU A 143 0.83 0.77 7.99
CA GLU A 143 0.72 1.13 6.57
C GLU A 143 -0.18 0.16 5.79
N CYS A 144 -0.51 -0.98 6.41
CA CYS A 144 -1.33 -2.01 5.81
C CYS A 144 -2.79 -1.56 5.72
N HIS A 145 -3.34 -1.56 4.51
CA HIS A 145 -4.75 -1.23 4.26
C HIS A 145 -5.68 -2.45 4.37
N TYR A 146 -5.18 -3.62 4.79
CA TYR A 146 -5.95 -4.85 4.92
C TYR A 146 -6.73 -5.25 3.65
N CYS A 147 -6.15 -5.06 2.45
CA CYS A 147 -6.75 -5.51 1.18
C CYS A 147 -6.77 -7.04 1.02
N LEU A 148 -5.99 -7.77 1.84
CA LEU A 148 -5.89 -9.23 1.86
C LEU A 148 -5.34 -9.89 0.58
N ASP A 149 -4.82 -9.14 -0.39
CA ASP A 149 -4.18 -9.70 -1.60
C ASP A 149 -3.05 -10.66 -1.26
N CYS A 150 -2.24 -10.32 -0.25
CA CYS A 150 -1.16 -11.19 0.22
C CYS A 150 -1.68 -12.50 0.85
N GLN A 151 -2.88 -12.49 1.44
CA GLN A 151 -3.51 -13.70 1.98
C GLN A 151 -4.10 -14.54 0.86
N MET A 152 -4.71 -13.93 -0.16
CA MET A 152 -5.15 -14.66 -1.36
C MET A 152 -3.97 -15.38 -2.01
N THR A 153 -2.86 -14.66 -2.24
CA THR A 153 -1.61 -15.25 -2.74
C THR A 153 -1.04 -16.31 -1.78
N TYR A 154 -1.20 -16.18 -0.47
CA TYR A 154 -0.69 -17.15 0.52
C TYR A 154 -1.38 -18.52 0.45
N PHE A 155 -2.69 -18.54 0.19
CA PHE A 155 -3.52 -19.76 0.12
C PHE A 155 -3.60 -20.36 -1.29
N ASP A 156 -3.26 -19.61 -2.32
CA ASP A 156 -3.25 -20.07 -3.70
C ASP A 156 -2.01 -20.93 -4.00
N ASP A 157 -2.19 -22.22 -4.29
CA ASP A 157 -1.09 -23.14 -4.59
C ASP A 157 -0.51 -22.95 -6.00
N HIS A 158 -1.22 -22.27 -6.90
CA HIS A 158 -0.82 -21.85 -8.24
C HIS A 158 -0.07 -20.53 -8.30
N LYS A 159 -0.27 -19.66 -7.31
CA LYS A 159 0.37 -18.36 -7.25
C LYS A 159 1.51 -18.28 -6.22
N CYS A 160 1.35 -18.93 -5.07
CA CYS A 160 2.35 -18.89 -3.99
C CYS A 160 3.62 -19.68 -4.37
N PRO A 161 4.79 -19.04 -4.54
CA PRO A 161 5.99 -19.74 -5.00
C PRO A 161 6.43 -20.92 -4.10
N PRO A 162 6.39 -20.81 -2.75
CA PRO A 162 6.64 -21.96 -1.87
C PRO A 162 5.67 -23.14 -2.07
N LEU A 163 4.39 -22.87 -2.36
CA LEU A 163 3.41 -23.93 -2.63
C LEU A 163 3.60 -24.54 -4.01
N ILE A 164 3.97 -23.74 -5.01
CA ILE A 164 4.32 -24.23 -6.35
C ILE A 164 5.50 -25.21 -6.24
N VAL A 165 6.55 -24.86 -5.50
CA VAL A 165 7.71 -25.74 -5.27
C VAL A 165 7.27 -27.03 -4.56
N LYS A 166 6.52 -26.92 -3.45
CA LYS A 166 6.01 -28.09 -2.70
C LYS A 166 5.18 -29.02 -3.57
N ARG A 167 4.32 -28.47 -4.42
CA ARG A 167 3.44 -29.22 -5.33
C ARG A 167 4.22 -29.85 -6.50
N ARG A 168 5.17 -29.13 -7.09
CA ARG A 168 6.08 -29.67 -8.12
C ARG A 168 6.94 -30.80 -7.56
N GLY A 169 7.45 -30.66 -6.33
CA GLY A 169 8.17 -31.69 -5.61
C GLY A 169 7.32 -32.95 -5.37
N LYS A 170 6.06 -32.80 -4.95
CA LYS A 170 5.12 -33.93 -4.85
C LYS A 170 4.87 -34.63 -6.20
N ARG A 171 4.80 -33.89 -7.31
CA ARG A 171 4.61 -34.46 -8.66
C ARG A 171 5.85 -35.18 -9.19
N ARG A 172 7.05 -34.81 -8.72
CA ARG A 172 8.32 -35.38 -9.17
C ARG A 172 8.70 -36.71 -8.48
N GLY A 173 7.93 -37.16 -7.48
CA GLY A 173 8.24 -38.38 -6.73
C GLY A 173 9.47 -38.24 -5.84
N HIS A 174 9.59 -39.10 -4.82
CA HIS A 174 10.62 -39.00 -3.77
C HIS A 174 12.07 -39.22 -4.28
N ASN A 175 12.25 -39.59 -5.56
CA ASN A 175 13.52 -40.05 -6.14
C ASN A 175 14.03 -39.19 -7.32
N ALA A 176 13.57 -37.95 -7.49
CA ALA A 176 14.07 -37.08 -8.57
C ALA A 176 15.36 -36.34 -8.15
N PRO A 177 16.48 -36.47 -8.89
CA PRO A 177 17.67 -35.67 -8.64
C PRO A 177 17.48 -34.26 -9.22
N GLY A 178 17.59 -33.23 -8.38
CA GLY A 178 17.54 -31.83 -8.80
C GLY A 178 17.22 -30.90 -7.64
N HIS A 179 18.11 -29.93 -7.37
CA HIS A 179 18.03 -29.00 -6.25
C HIS A 179 16.65 -28.30 -6.18
N PRO A 180 15.90 -28.44 -5.06
CA PRO A 180 14.63 -27.74 -4.82
C PRO A 180 14.76 -26.22 -4.57
N GLU A 181 15.98 -25.68 -4.65
CA GLU A 181 16.35 -24.40 -4.02
C GLU A 181 15.93 -23.15 -4.78
N GLU A 182 15.55 -23.26 -6.05
CA GLU A 182 15.13 -22.10 -6.83
C GLU A 182 13.61 -21.94 -6.82
N ILE A 183 13.16 -21.01 -5.98
CA ILE A 183 11.77 -20.56 -5.98
C ILE A 183 11.49 -19.90 -7.35
N PRO A 184 10.49 -20.40 -8.12
CA PRO A 184 10.21 -19.86 -9.44
C PRO A 184 9.75 -18.40 -9.32
N VAL A 185 10.33 -17.52 -10.14
CA VAL A 185 9.88 -16.14 -10.28
C VAL A 185 8.50 -16.16 -10.92
N VAL A 186 7.45 -16.03 -10.10
CA VAL A 186 6.10 -15.78 -10.60
C VAL A 186 6.08 -14.33 -11.08
N GLN A 187 5.83 -14.13 -12.38
CA GLN A 187 5.69 -12.80 -12.97
C GLN A 187 4.44 -12.15 -12.38
N VAL A 188 4.63 -10.94 -11.85
CA VAL A 188 3.54 -10.05 -11.44
C VAL A 188 3.08 -9.34 -12.72
N ASN A 189 1.90 -9.71 -13.23
CA ASN A 189 1.29 -9.03 -14.38
C ASN A 189 0.59 -7.74 -13.96
#